data_AF-A0A9E5EKC8-F1
#
_entry.id   AF-A0A9E5EKC8-F1
#
_cell.length_a   1.000
_cell.length_b   1.000
_cell.length_c   1.000
_cell.angle_alpha   90.00
_cell.angle_beta   90.00
_cell.angle_gamma   90.00
#
_symmetry.space_group_name_H-M   'P 1'
#
loop_
_entity.id
_entity.type
_entity.pdbx_description
1 polymer ?
#
loop_
_entity_poly.entity_id
_entity_poly.type
_entity_poly.pdbx_seq_one_letter_code
_entity_poly.pdbx_strand_id
1 'polypeptide(L)' 'YVVAMLRQLFGHPPEKGFTLAKQVDKDGRVIVLTTTKEHAELKRDQIHAFGADRLLARSKGSMSASIEPEASTG' A
#
# COMPACT_ATOMS: atom_id res chain seq x y z
N TYR A 1 -1.31 -7.21 -8.94
CA TYR A 1 -0.39 -6.36 -8.17
C TYR A 1 -0.72 -6.15 -6.68
N VAL A 2 -1.72 -5.33 -6.32
CA VAL A 2 -1.86 -4.69 -4.98
C VAL A 2 -1.91 -5.71 -3.85
N VAL A 3 -2.70 -6.79 -3.99
CA VAL A 3 -2.80 -7.85 -2.96
C VAL A 3 -1.45 -8.51 -2.67
N ALA A 4 -0.65 -8.77 -3.71
CA ALA A 4 0.68 -9.38 -3.56
C ALA A 4 1.65 -8.43 -2.86
N MET A 5 1.64 -7.15 -3.23
CA MET A 5 2.41 -6.09 -2.55
C MET A 5 2.03 -6.01 -1.07
N LEU A 6 0.73 -5.98 -0.77
CA LEU A 6 0.23 -5.89 0.61
C LEU A 6 0.63 -7.10 1.46
N ARG A 7 0.57 -8.30 0.88
CA ARG A 7 1.05 -9.52 1.54
C ARG A 7 2.55 -9.47 1.82
N GLN A 8 3.37 -9.09 0.83
CA GLN A 8 4.82 -9.12 0.96
C GLN A 8 5.37 -8.03 1.88
N LEU A 9 4.83 -6.81 1.79
CA LEU A 9 5.35 -5.67 2.56
C LEU A 9 4.70 -5.53 3.93
N PHE A 10 3.43 -5.92 4.10
CA PHE A 10 2.67 -5.68 5.33
C PHE A 10 2.20 -6.97 6.01
N GLY A 11 2.41 -8.14 5.40
CA GLY A 11 1.95 -9.41 5.96
C GLY A 11 0.43 -9.58 5.95
N HIS A 12 -0.31 -8.75 5.19
CA HIS A 12 -1.77 -8.86 5.17
C HIS A 12 -2.20 -10.18 4.52
N PRO A 13 -3.20 -10.88 5.09
CA PRO A 13 -3.78 -12.05 4.45
C PRO A 13 -4.48 -11.64 3.13
N PRO A 14 -4.62 -12.56 2.17
CA PRO A 14 -5.15 -12.25 0.84
C PRO A 14 -6.52 -11.57 0.86
N GLU A 15 -7.41 -11.97 1.78
CA GLU A 15 -8.76 -11.44 1.92
C GLU A 15 -8.74 -9.96 2.31
N LYS A 16 -7.91 -9.61 3.31
CA LYS A 16 -7.70 -8.21 3.70
C LYS A 16 -7.05 -7.41 2.59
N GLY A 17 -6.04 -7.98 1.93
CA GLY A 17 -5.38 -7.35 0.79
C GLY A 17 -6.36 -7.05 -0.35
N PHE A 18 -7.31 -7.95 -0.62
CA PHE A 18 -8.34 -7.78 -1.64
C PHE A 18 -9.35 -6.68 -1.26
N THR A 19 -9.79 -6.63 -0.01
CA THR A 19 -10.64 -5.53 0.49
C THR A 19 -9.96 -4.17 0.32
N LEU A 20 -8.70 -4.05 0.74
CA LEU A 20 -7.93 -2.81 0.58
C LEU A 20 -7.70 -2.45 -0.90
N ALA A 21 -7.45 -3.44 -1.76
CA ALA A 21 -7.28 -3.23 -3.20
C ALA A 21 -8.58 -2.70 -3.84
N LYS A 22 -9.74 -3.22 -3.44
CA LYS A 22 -11.04 -2.69 -3.88
C LYS A 22 -11.29 -1.27 -3.39
N GLN A 23 -10.92 -0.98 -2.14
CA GLN A 23 -11.11 0.34 -1.56
C GLN A 23 -10.29 1.40 -2.30
N VAL A 24 -9.01 1.15 -2.55
CA VAL A 24 -8.15 2.11 -3.26
C VAL A 24 -8.56 2.28 -4.73
N ASP A 25 -9.04 1.22 -5.37
CA ASP A 25 -9.58 1.29 -6.73
C ASP A 25 -10.82 2.20 -6.81
N LYS A 26 -11.70 2.10 -5.81
CA LYS A 26 -12.93 2.89 -5.73
C LYS A 26 -12.70 4.33 -5.27
N ASP A 27 -11.93 4.52 -4.21
CA ASP A 27 -11.83 5.79 -3.49
C ASP A 27 -10.53 6.55 -3.81
N GLY A 28 -9.64 5.96 -4.60
CA GLY A 28 -8.33 6.52 -4.97
C GLY A 28 -7.26 6.47 -3.87
N ARG A 29 -7.63 6.20 -2.61
CA ARG A 29 -6.70 6.06 -1.48
C ARG A 29 -7.21 5.10 -0.41
N VAL A 30 -6.30 4.52 0.36
CA VAL A 30 -6.62 3.67 1.52
C VAL A 30 -5.48 3.65 2.53
N ILE A 31 -5.79 3.56 3.83
CA ILE A 31 -4.79 3.37 4.89
C ILE A 31 -4.45 1.87 5.00
N VAL A 32 -3.18 1.53 4.86
CA VAL A 32 -2.70 0.13 4.89
C VAL A 32 -1.95 -0.24 6.18
N LEU A 33 -1.48 0.76 6.93
CA LEU A 33 -0.75 0.62 8.19
C LEU A 33 -0.80 1.95 8.97
N THR A 34 -1.05 1.87 10.28
CA THR A 34 -0.80 2.95 11.24
C THR A 34 0.32 2.49 12.17
N THR A 35 1.38 3.30 12.31
CA THR A 35 2.59 2.94 13.06
C THR A 35 3.39 4.22 13.38
N THR A 36 4.52 4.09 14.07
CA THR A 36 5.49 5.19 14.26
C THR A 36 5.94 5.79 12.92
N LYS A 37 6.31 7.07 12.94
CA LYS A 37 6.68 7.82 11.74
C LYS A 37 7.82 7.15 10.96
N GLU A 38 8.88 6.73 11.64
CA GLU A 38 10.06 6.11 11.04
C GLU A 38 9.70 4.81 10.32
N HIS A 39 8.81 4.00 10.91
CA HIS A 39 8.37 2.75 10.28
C HIS A 39 7.42 3.03 9.09
N ALA A 40 6.58 4.07 9.18
CA ALA A 40 5.72 4.48 8.08
C ALA A 40 6.54 4.98 6.88
N GLU A 41 7.61 5.76 7.12
CA GLU A 41 8.56 6.21 6.09
C GLU A 41 9.23 5.02 5.39
N LEU A 42 9.75 4.06 6.17
CA LEU A 42 10.31 2.83 5.61
C LEU A 42 9.31 2.07 4.74
N LYS A 43 8.07 1.92 5.18
CA LYS A 43 7.03 1.19 4.44
C LYS A 43 6.61 1.91 3.15
N ARG A 44 6.54 3.25 3.18
CA ARG A 44 6.32 4.07 1.97
C ARG A 44 7.42 3.82 0.94
N ASP A 45 8.68 3.86 1.36
CA ASP A 45 9.82 3.67 0.46
C ASP A 45 9.85 2.25 -0.13
N GLN A 46 9.45 1.24 0.66
CA GLN A 46 9.25 -0.12 0.17
C GLN A 46 8.14 -0.21 -0.90
N ILE A 47 7.04 0.55 -0.77
CA ILE A 47 6.01 0.62 -1.83
C ILE A 47 6.59 1.25 -3.09
N HIS A 48 7.29 2.39 -2.96
CA HIS A 48 7.90 3.08 -4.12
C HIS A 48 8.93 2.21 -4.83
N ALA A 49 9.64 1.34 -4.11
CA ALA A 49 10.64 0.42 -4.65
C ALA A 49 10.07 -0.93 -5.15
N PHE A 50 8.79 -1.24 -4.95
CA PHE A 50 8.24 -2.57 -5.23
C PHE A 50 8.27 -2.94 -6.73
N GLY A 51 8.26 -1.95 -7.62
CA GLY A 51 8.43 -2.10 -9.06
C GLY A 51 7.12 -2.27 -9.81
N ALA A 52 7.20 -2.46 -11.13
CA ALA A 52 6.02 -2.66 -11.96
C ALA A 52 5.36 -4.03 -11.74
N ASP A 53 4.05 -4.12 -12.02
CA ASP A 53 3.38 -5.41 -12.16
C ASP A 53 3.88 -6.12 -13.42
N ARG A 54 4.73 -7.14 -13.23
CA ARG A 54 5.34 -7.91 -14.31
C ARG A 54 4.33 -8.65 -15.18
N LEU A 55 3.12 -8.89 -14.68
CA LEU A 55 2.05 -9.56 -15.43
C LEU A 55 1.23 -8.57 -16.29
N LEU A 56 1.48 -7.27 -16.14
CA LEU A 56 0.75 -6.22 -16.83
C LEU A 56 1.72 -5.37 -17.64
N ALA A 57 1.83 -5.64 -18.95
CA ALA A 57 2.78 -4.97 -19.85
C ALA A 57 2.72 -3.42 -19.83
N ARG A 58 1.56 -2.84 -19.47
CA ARG A 58 1.38 -1.38 -19.33
C ARG A 58 1.83 -0.81 -17.98
N SER A 59 2.12 -1.65 -16.99
CA SER A 59 2.60 -1.20 -15.69
C SER A 59 4.05 -0.71 -15.84
N LYS A 60 4.27 0.59 -15.63
CA LYS A 60 5.59 1.23 -15.81
C LYS A 60 6.35 1.45 -14.52
N GLY A 61 5.77 1.14 -13.37
CA GLY A 61 6.38 1.37 -12.07
C GLY A 61 5.47 1.00 -10.92
N SER A 62 5.94 1.33 -9.72
CA SER A 62 5.27 1.03 -8.46
C SER A 62 4.01 1.88 -8.23
N MET A 63 3.20 1.46 -7.26
CA MET A 63 2.13 2.29 -6.72
C MET A 63 2.71 3.53 -6.02
N SER A 64 1.97 4.64 -6.02
CA SER A 64 2.25 5.80 -5.19
C SER A 64 1.79 5.56 -3.75
N ALA A 65 2.54 6.10 -2.78
CA ALA A 65 2.18 6.09 -1.37
C ALA A 65 2.68 7.37 -0.67
N SER A 66 1.94 7.81 0.34
CA SER A 66 2.29 8.91 1.25
C SER A 66 2.07 8.46 2.70
N ILE A 67 2.58 9.25 3.64
CA ILE A 67 2.29 9.10 5.07
C ILE A 67 1.59 10.35 5.58
N GLU A 68 0.73 10.19 6.57
CA GLU A 68 0.04 11.28 7.25
C GLU A 68 -0.04 10.96 8.75
N PRO A 69 -0.09 11.97 9.64
CA PRO A 69 -0.35 11.73 11.06
C PRO A 69 -1.70 11.03 11.25
N GLU A 70 -1.78 10.16 12.25
CA GLU A 70 -3.08 9.63 12.68
C GLU A 70 -3.94 10.81 13.15
N ALA A 71 -5.19 10.86 12.67
CA ALA A 71 -6.11 11.89 13.11
C ALA A 71 -6.37 11.70 14.60
N SER A 72 -6.01 12.70 15.41
CA SER A 72 -6.37 12.74 16.82
C SER A 72 -7.88 12.63 16.93
N THR A 73 -8.37 11.52 17.46
CA THR A 73 -9.75 11.43 17.91
C THR A 73 -9.79 12.24 19.20
N GLY A 74 -10.30 13.48 19.09
CA GLY A 74 -10.53 14.35 20.24
C GLY A 74 -11.60 13.82 21.18
#